data_AF-A0A959NNV2-F1
#
_entry.id   AF-A0A959NNV2-F1
#
_cell.length_a   1.000
_cell.length_b   1.000
_cell.length_c   1.000
_cell.angle_alpha   90.00
_cell.angle_beta   90.00
_cell.angle_gamma   90.00
#
_symmetry.space_group_name_H-M   'P 1'
#
loop_
_entity.id
_entity.type
_entity.pdbx_description
1 polymer ?
#
loop_
_entity_poly.entity_id
_entity_poly.type
_entity_poly.pdbx_seq_one_letter_code
_entity_poly.pdbx_strand_id
1 'polypeptide(L)'
;DLDFNNSFDVAKYFKIHKKNVTLFLPEYRKNLISITNNYNTLTYNLDEITKFGLPNKDLTTKIEKHNFDVLIDLERDENLFLASIASLLNAKFKVGFKKANIENLYNFQLVNTKINSEISYRNLLNSLKMF
;
A
#
# COMPACT_ATOMS: atom_id res chain seq x y z
N ASP A 1 10.95 -7.78 10.29
CA ASP A 1 10.74 -6.40 9.82
C ASP A 1 9.47 -5.87 10.50
N LEU A 2 9.63 -5.09 11.56
CA LEU A 2 8.53 -4.70 12.46
C LEU A 2 7.51 -3.80 11.74
N ASP A 3 7.99 -2.92 10.86
CA ASP A 3 7.14 -2.02 10.09
C ASP A 3 6.19 -2.80 9.18
N PHE A 4 6.76 -3.73 8.40
CA PHE A 4 6.01 -4.62 7.54
C PHE A 4 4.93 -5.39 8.31
N ASN A 5 5.27 -5.96 9.46
CA ASN A 5 4.32 -6.69 10.30
C ASN A 5 3.18 -5.79 10.82
N ASN A 6 3.51 -4.60 11.33
CA ASN A 6 2.51 -3.67 11.87
C ASN A 6 1.56 -3.14 10.78
N SER A 7 2.02 -3.05 9.53
CA SER A 7 1.18 -2.62 8.42
C SER A 7 -0.02 -3.56 8.16
N PHE A 8 0.12 -4.86 8.49
CA PHE A 8 -0.95 -5.84 8.30
C PHE A 8 -2.16 -5.63 9.19
N ASP A 9 -2.05 -4.89 10.30
CA ASP A 9 -3.20 -4.59 11.14
C ASP A 9 -4.28 -3.81 10.38
N VAL A 10 -3.85 -2.95 9.45
CA VAL A 10 -4.75 -2.22 8.55
C VAL A 10 -5.45 -3.19 7.59
N ALA A 11 -4.70 -4.06 6.91
CA ALA A 11 -5.27 -5.04 5.99
C ALA A 11 -6.22 -6.04 6.68
N LYS A 12 -5.84 -6.49 7.89
CA LYS A 12 -6.62 -7.42 8.71
C LYS A 12 -7.96 -6.84 9.11
N TYR A 13 -8.00 -5.56 9.47
CA TYR A 13 -9.26 -4.88 9.76
C TYR A 13 -10.23 -4.97 8.59
N PHE A 14 -9.81 -4.55 7.39
CA PHE A 14 -10.69 -4.58 6.21
C PHE A 14 -11.14 -6.01 5.85
N LYS A 15 -10.26 -7.00 6.04
CA LYS A 15 -10.61 -8.41 5.83
C LYS A 15 -11.68 -8.91 6.80
N ILE A 16 -11.54 -8.62 8.10
CA ILE A 16 -12.53 -9.00 9.13
C ILE A 16 -13.89 -8.34 8.84
N HIS A 17 -13.89 -7.13 8.29
CA HIS A 17 -15.08 -6.42 7.81
C HIS A 17 -15.52 -6.82 6.40
N LYS A 18 -15.12 -8.02 5.94
CA LYS A 18 -15.57 -8.67 4.70
C LYS A 18 -15.30 -7.86 3.43
N LYS A 19 -14.27 -7.00 3.41
CA LYS A 19 -13.83 -6.33 2.19
C LYS A 19 -12.96 -7.25 1.35
N ASN A 20 -12.96 -7.04 0.03
CA ASN A 20 -12.02 -7.69 -0.86
C ASN A 20 -10.68 -6.94 -0.78
N VAL A 21 -9.64 -7.61 -0.27
CA VAL A 21 -8.34 -7.01 -0.01
C VAL A 21 -7.30 -7.68 -0.90
N THR A 22 -6.64 -6.87 -1.73
CA THR A 22 -5.45 -7.24 -2.50
C THR A 22 -4.25 -6.52 -1.92
N LEU A 23 -3.21 -7.27 -1.58
CA LEU A 23 -1.95 -6.73 -1.11
C LEU A 23 -0.98 -6.58 -2.28
N PHE A 24 -0.35 -5.42 -2.38
CA PHE A 24 0.75 -5.18 -3.32
C PHE A 24 2.09 -5.19 -2.58
N LEU A 25 2.99 -6.12 -2.94
CA LEU A 25 4.25 -6.34 -2.22
C LEU A 25 5.32 -7.03 -3.08
N PRO A 26 6.60 -7.01 -2.69
CA PRO A 26 7.62 -7.80 -3.37
C PRO A 26 7.31 -9.31 -3.30
N GLU A 27 7.60 -10.06 -4.37
CA GLU A 27 7.36 -11.51 -4.44
C GLU A 27 8.05 -12.26 -3.28
N TYR A 28 9.28 -11.89 -2.94
CA TYR A 28 10.04 -12.54 -1.86
C TYR A 28 9.40 -12.35 -0.47
N ARG A 29 8.49 -11.38 -0.30
CA ARG A 29 7.74 -11.17 0.96
C ARG A 29 6.38 -11.87 0.99
N LYS A 30 5.93 -12.44 -0.13
CA LYS A 30 4.62 -13.11 -0.23
C LYS A 30 4.43 -14.21 0.81
N ASN A 31 5.46 -15.01 1.04
CA ASN A 31 5.42 -16.11 2.00
C ASN A 31 5.38 -15.66 3.47
N LEU A 32 5.61 -14.37 3.74
CA LEU A 32 5.49 -13.80 5.09
C LEU A 32 4.04 -13.46 5.43
N ILE A 33 3.14 -13.45 4.44
CA ILE A 33 1.72 -13.24 4.66
C ILE A 33 1.15 -14.51 5.28
N SER A 34 0.53 -14.37 6.46
CA SER A 34 -0.12 -15.51 7.12
C SER A 34 -1.19 -16.14 6.23
N ILE A 35 -1.04 -17.45 5.99
CA ILE A 35 -1.91 -18.28 5.17
C ILE A 35 -3.37 -18.20 5.63
N THR A 36 -3.61 -17.92 6.92
CA THR A 36 -4.94 -17.89 7.53
C THR A 36 -5.84 -16.75 7.04
N ASN A 37 -5.26 -15.69 6.46
CA ASN A 37 -6.03 -14.48 6.15
C ASN A 37 -6.55 -14.41 4.69
N ASN A 38 -6.18 -15.37 3.81
CA ASN A 38 -6.67 -15.48 2.43
C ASN A 38 -6.76 -14.12 1.70
N TYR A 39 -5.68 -13.35 1.69
CA TYR A 39 -5.59 -12.12 0.91
C TYR A 39 -5.36 -12.46 -0.56
N ASN A 40 -5.91 -11.64 -1.47
CA ASN A 40 -5.40 -11.61 -2.83
C ASN A 40 -4.03 -10.93 -2.80
N THR A 41 -3.12 -11.35 -3.67
CA THR A 41 -1.78 -10.76 -3.75
C THR A 41 -1.47 -10.36 -5.19
N LEU A 42 -1.00 -9.14 -5.37
CA LEU A 42 -0.36 -8.68 -6.58
C LEU A 42 1.11 -8.41 -6.24
N THR A 43 2.03 -9.08 -6.91
CA THR A 43 3.44 -9.00 -6.55
C THR A 43 4.27 -8.35 -7.63
N TYR A 44 5.47 -7.90 -7.24
CA TYR A 44 6.50 -7.45 -8.17
C TYR A 44 7.88 -8.02 -7.80
N ASN A 45 8.73 -8.15 -8.80
CA ASN A 45 10.13 -8.52 -8.68
C ASN A 45 11.03 -7.28 -8.82
N LEU A 46 12.29 -7.41 -8.41
CA LEU A 46 13.23 -6.28 -8.44
C LEU A 46 13.64 -5.88 -9.87
N ASP A 47 13.61 -6.81 -10.82
CA ASP A 47 13.85 -6.57 -12.25
C ASP A 47 12.68 -5.86 -12.95
N GLU A 48 11.51 -5.81 -12.30
CA GLU A 48 10.38 -4.98 -12.74
C GLU A 48 10.51 -3.51 -12.34
N ILE A 49 11.58 -3.15 -11.60
CA ILE A 49 11.94 -1.77 -11.27
C ILE A 49 13.05 -1.30 -12.22
N THR A 50 12.77 -0.23 -12.96
CA THR A 50 13.74 0.39 -13.85
C THR A 50 14.87 1.08 -13.08
N LYS A 51 15.98 1.40 -13.78
CA LYS A 51 17.10 2.18 -13.20
C LYS A 51 16.69 3.56 -12.65
N PHE A 52 15.54 4.09 -13.07
CA PHE A 52 14.99 5.35 -12.58
C PHE A 52 14.07 5.19 -11.36
N GLY A 53 13.91 3.97 -10.83
CA GLY A 53 13.01 3.70 -9.70
C GLY A 53 11.52 3.70 -10.09
N LEU A 54 11.20 3.51 -11.37
CA LEU A 54 9.84 3.43 -11.90
C LEU A 54 9.47 1.99 -12.29
N PRO A 55 8.18 1.61 -12.28
CA PRO A 55 7.76 0.31 -12.84
C PRO A 55 8.10 0.19 -14.32
N ASN A 56 8.52 -0.99 -14.75
CA ASN A 56 8.68 -1.29 -16.16
C ASN A 56 7.31 -1.46 -16.85
N LYS A 57 7.31 -1.62 -18.18
CA LYS A 57 6.09 -1.74 -18.98
C LYS A 57 5.25 -2.96 -18.59
N ASP A 58 5.88 -4.07 -18.26
CA ASP A 58 5.19 -5.32 -17.94
C ASP A 58 4.41 -5.19 -16.63
N LEU A 59 5.04 -4.63 -15.60
CA LEU A 59 4.40 -4.36 -14.32
C LEU A 59 3.31 -3.29 -14.44
N THR A 60 3.53 -2.23 -15.20
CA THR A 60 2.50 -1.22 -15.49
C THR A 60 1.27 -1.86 -16.11
N THR A 61 1.46 -2.64 -17.18
CA THR A 61 0.37 -3.35 -17.88
C THR A 61 -0.34 -4.35 -16.97
N LYS A 62 0.39 -5.00 -16.05
CA LYS A 62 -0.17 -5.92 -15.06
C LYS A 62 -1.06 -5.18 -14.07
N ILE A 63 -0.61 -4.03 -13.55
CA ILE A 63 -1.30 -3.24 -12.53
C ILE A 63 -2.57 -2.58 -13.09
N GLU A 64 -2.50 -2.01 -14.30
CA GLU A 64 -3.63 -1.33 -14.95
C GLU A 64 -4.82 -2.24 -15.26
N LYS A 65 -4.63 -3.57 -15.31
CA LYS A 65 -5.72 -4.54 -15.47
C LYS A 65 -6.61 -4.67 -14.23
N HIS A 66 -6.18 -4.13 -13.10
CA HIS A 66 -6.92 -4.19 -11.85
C HIS A 66 -7.60 -2.86 -11.55
N ASN A 67 -8.88 -2.94 -11.18
CA ASN A 67 -9.65 -1.82 -10.68
C ASN A 67 -9.84 -1.97 -9.17
N PHE A 68 -9.64 -0.88 -8.44
CA PHE A 68 -9.81 -0.84 -6.98
C PHE A 68 -10.69 0.36 -6.62
N ASP A 69 -11.63 0.16 -5.71
CA ASP A 69 -12.45 1.28 -5.20
C ASP A 69 -11.60 2.22 -4.33
N VAL A 70 -10.70 1.63 -3.54
CA VAL A 70 -9.85 2.31 -2.57
C VAL A 70 -8.42 1.78 -2.66
N LEU A 71 -7.45 2.68 -2.73
CA LEU A 71 -6.03 2.41 -2.53
C LEU A 71 -5.61 2.94 -1.15
N ILE A 72 -4.91 2.10 -0.38
CA ILE A 72 -4.30 2.50 0.89
C ILE A 72 -2.80 2.26 0.76
N ASP A 73 -2.03 3.34 0.61
CA ASP A 73 -0.57 3.29 0.63
C ASP A 73 -0.09 3.26 2.07
N LEU A 74 0.51 2.12 2.43
CA LEU A 74 1.06 1.87 3.77
C LEU A 74 2.53 2.27 3.88
N GLU A 75 3.18 2.66 2.78
CA GLU A 75 4.57 3.11 2.82
C GLU A 75 4.69 4.43 3.59
N ARG A 76 5.40 4.38 4.71
CA ARG A 76 5.55 5.50 5.64
C ARG A 76 6.59 6.50 5.18
N ASP A 77 7.58 6.03 4.42
CA ASP A 77 8.66 6.86 3.89
C ASP A 77 8.42 7.24 2.43
N GLU A 78 9.32 8.05 1.89
CA GLU A 78 9.24 8.46 0.50
C GLU A 78 9.79 7.36 -0.40
N ASN A 79 8.94 6.89 -1.32
CA ASN A 79 9.28 5.81 -2.24
C ASN A 79 8.69 6.13 -3.61
N LEU A 80 9.56 6.53 -4.55
CA LEU A 80 9.17 6.92 -5.90
C LEU A 80 8.47 5.78 -6.67
N PHE A 81 8.95 4.55 -6.48
CA PHE A 81 8.37 3.37 -7.13
C PHE A 81 6.92 3.16 -6.68
N LEU A 82 6.67 3.13 -5.37
CA LEU A 82 5.32 2.93 -4.83
C LEU A 82 4.39 4.11 -5.12
N ALA A 83 4.92 5.35 -5.11
CA ALA A 83 4.17 6.52 -5.54
C ALA A 83 3.76 6.44 -7.02
N SER A 84 4.63 5.90 -7.87
CA SER A 84 4.35 5.67 -9.30
C SER A 84 3.31 4.56 -9.49
N ILE A 85 3.36 3.48 -8.69
CA ILE A 85 2.29 2.48 -8.70
C ILE A 85 0.95 3.09 -8.30
N ALA A 86 0.95 3.87 -7.22
CA ALA A 86 -0.24 4.53 -6.71
C ALA A 86 -0.83 5.53 -7.71
N SER A 87 -0.01 6.18 -8.54
CA SER A 87 -0.49 7.10 -9.58
C SER A 87 -1.14 6.39 -10.76
N LEU A 88 -0.59 5.24 -11.19
CA LEU A 88 -1.12 4.41 -12.27
C LEU A 88 -2.50 3.80 -11.94
N LEU A 89 -2.75 3.49 -10.67
CA LEU A 89 -4.03 2.92 -10.24
C LEU A 89 -5.15 3.97 -10.27
N ASN A 90 -6.20 3.69 -11.02
CA ASN A 90 -7.40 4.54 -11.06
C ASN A 90 -8.38 4.21 -9.92
N ALA A 91 -7.91 4.37 -8.67
CA ALA A 91 -8.77 4.19 -7.50
C ALA A 91 -9.52 5.49 -7.16
N LYS A 92 -10.83 5.38 -6.86
CA LYS A 92 -11.68 6.54 -6.53
C LYS A 92 -11.21 7.27 -5.28
N PHE A 93 -10.72 6.52 -4.30
CA PHE A 93 -10.13 7.07 -3.08
C PHE A 93 -8.73 6.51 -2.88
N LYS A 94 -7.77 7.41 -2.69
CA LYS A 94 -6.38 7.11 -2.38
C LYS A 94 -6.06 7.68 -1.00
N VAL A 95 -5.63 6.81 -0.10
CA VAL A 95 -5.29 7.13 1.29
C VAL A 95 -3.82 6.82 1.49
N GLY A 96 -3.08 7.67 2.19
CA GLY A 96 -1.67 7.43 2.48
C GLY A 96 -1.15 8.30 3.61
N PHE A 97 0.15 8.21 3.85
CA PHE A 97 0.84 9.14 4.73
C PHE A 97 1.29 10.40 3.97
N LYS A 98 1.32 11.54 4.66
CA LYS A 98 1.84 12.80 4.11
C LYS A 98 3.34 12.65 3.86
N LYS A 99 3.78 12.91 2.62
CA LYS A 99 5.17 12.85 2.14
C LYS A 99 5.56 14.21 1.57
N ALA A 100 6.83 14.61 1.70
CA ALA A 100 7.25 15.99 1.40
C ALA A 100 7.03 16.40 -0.06
N ASN A 101 7.26 15.49 -1.01
CA ASN A 101 7.21 15.80 -2.44
C ASN A 101 5.98 15.23 -3.16
N ILE A 102 4.97 14.75 -2.43
CA ILE A 102 3.79 14.05 -3.00
C ILE A 102 2.51 14.68 -2.43
N GLU A 103 2.31 15.98 -2.68
CA GLU A 103 1.23 16.73 -2.03
C GLU A 103 -0.16 16.41 -2.58
N ASN A 104 -0.28 15.87 -3.80
CA ASN A 104 -1.56 15.75 -4.51
C ASN A 104 -1.96 14.32 -4.95
N LEU A 105 -1.23 13.28 -4.54
CA LEU A 105 -1.53 11.92 -4.97
C LEU A 105 -2.69 11.28 -4.20
N TYR A 106 -2.87 11.64 -2.93
CA TYR A 106 -3.84 11.01 -2.03
C TYR A 106 -4.95 11.98 -1.65
N ASN A 107 -6.19 11.50 -1.69
CA ASN A 107 -7.37 12.23 -1.24
C ASN A 107 -7.39 12.44 0.27
N PHE A 108 -6.82 11.49 1.02
CA PHE A 108 -6.70 11.55 2.47
C PHE A 108 -5.27 11.24 2.90
N GLN A 109 -4.67 12.15 3.67
CA GLN A 109 -3.27 12.05 4.09
C GLN A 109 -3.17 12.16 5.61
N LEU A 110 -2.49 11.21 6.25
CA LEU A 110 -2.16 11.31 7.67
C LEU A 110 -0.73 11.75 7.89
N VAL A 111 -0.52 12.53 8.94
CA VAL A 111 0.83 12.85 9.43
C VAL A 111 1.47 11.57 9.98
N ASN A 112 2.63 11.21 9.44
CA ASN A 112 3.40 10.08 9.91
C ASN A 112 4.25 10.46 11.13
N THR A 113 4.01 9.82 12.26
CA THR A 113 4.91 9.84 13.42
C THR A 113 6.07 8.88 13.15
N LYS A 114 7.07 9.32 12.38
CA LYS A 114 8.16 8.47 11.83
C LYS A 114 8.77 7.47 12.82
N ILE A 115 8.86 7.84 14.10
CA ILE A 115 9.53 7.08 15.17
C ILE A 115 8.88 5.71 15.45
N ASN A 116 7.56 5.55 15.30
CA ASN A 116 6.88 4.32 15.73
C ASN A 116 5.82 3.87 14.70
N SER A 117 6.11 2.76 14.01
CA SER A 117 5.22 2.19 12.99
C SER A 117 3.88 1.74 13.54
N GLU A 118 3.84 1.11 14.72
CA GLU A 118 2.59 0.69 15.37
C GLU A 118 1.66 1.88 15.60
N ILE A 119 2.20 2.98 16.14
CA ILE A 119 1.42 4.21 16.38
C ILE A 119 0.92 4.80 15.06
N SER A 120 1.79 4.89 14.04
CA SER A 120 1.40 5.42 12.72
C SER A 120 0.26 4.61 12.09
N TYR A 121 0.35 3.28 12.08
CA TYR A 121 -0.70 2.43 11.51
C TYR A 121 -1.97 2.41 12.35
N ARG A 122 -1.86 2.46 13.69
CA ARG A 122 -3.02 2.59 14.57
C ARG A 122 -3.76 3.90 14.34
N ASN A 123 -3.05 5.00 14.16
CA ASN A 123 -3.64 6.31 13.86
C ASN A 123 -4.34 6.30 12.50
N LEU A 124 -3.67 5.77 11.46
CA LEU A 124 -4.26 5.53 10.14
C LEU A 124 -5.57 4.74 10.26
N LEU A 125 -5.51 3.60 10.94
CA LEU A 125 -6.65 2.73 11.10
C LEU A 125 -7.81 3.39 11.88
N ASN A 126 -7.51 4.15 12.93
CA ASN A 126 -8.51 4.88 13.69
C ASN A 126 -9.19 5.96 12.86
N SER A 127 -8.45 6.66 11.99
CA SER A 127 -9.05 7.61 11.04
C SER A 127 -9.92 6.91 10.01
N LEU A 128 -9.49 5.76 9.49
CA LEU A 128 -10.26 4.98 8.51
C LEU A 128 -11.54 4.38 9.11
N LYS A 129 -11.58 4.09 10.42
CA LYS A 129 -12.76 3.58 11.14
C LYS A 129 -13.88 4.60 11.31
N MET A 130 -13.58 5.89 11.18
CA MET A 130 -14.57 6.96 11.37
C MET A 130 -15.48 7.16 10.15
N PHE A 131 -15.16 6.51 9.02
CA PHE A 131 -15.89 6.58 7.76
C PHE A 131 -16.38 5.19 7.34
#